data_AF-G7P8G8-F1
#
_entry.id   AF-G7P8G8-F1
#
_cell.length_a   1.000
_cell.length_b   1.000
_cell.length_c   1.000
_cell.angle_alpha   90.00
_cell.angle_beta   90.00
_cell.angle_gamma   90.00
#
_symmetry.space_group_name_H-M   'P 1'
#
loop_
_entity.id
_entity.type
_entity.pdbx_description
1 polymer ?
#
loop_
_entity_poly.entity_id
_entity_poly.type
_entity_poly.pdbx_seq_one_letter_code
_entity_poly.pdbx_strand_id
1 'polypeptide(L)'
;RPQPCPQEQSFTFDRVLGPDAAQEAEQELLARVQSTLGSVGRGYSVALLLRGRETEAPRLVPQLLQIVFEEALPLSCSDPVLSTLSLVQFSPSGRTQDLLSSGMENLSVLDVAPLGLVVEDATEVEVSDSKAASELYLQATAGEGRDCPLLRVLAGEVVGEEAEGSLPWIVSQLLGGNNYSGLLLRLDPQGSSLSLLQAALLGASRRRMQVKQVRPTLWDAVEEARARRAGLRPLRLGLLEDTLTYSGLSQLGRALQELEVVKAWSQHPRRKMLQGARTEAMRLPEPQSLTAQCFRCSTSLRSLYNFLAGRTATLRCGLHQKNPLRHPKEQAQQVPDVALQFFLAQARRQRLREQHQIWIREKLKHLEQKEEVADDQIKDLVTEEEACKERQRWQQEQMVLRFQLEALQEERDTAEQDLAALYDLHVQATRAQTHHVLRVFRAWQGQWEERAMTTEHRHCSLLAGILEEAINLATQNQELLAQNQQLRQGAD
;
A
#
# COMPACT_ATOMS: atom_id res chain seq x y z
N ARG A 1 -58.00 41.09 9.75
CA ARG A 1 -56.54 40.92 9.93
C ARG A 1 -55.95 40.68 8.54
N PRO A 2 -54.92 41.43 8.12
CA PRO A 2 -54.20 41.05 6.90
C PRO A 2 -53.51 39.70 7.12
N GLN A 3 -53.45 38.87 6.08
CA GLN A 3 -52.60 37.68 6.10
C GLN A 3 -51.14 38.11 6.21
N PRO A 4 -50.29 37.41 6.99
CA PRO A 4 -48.86 37.68 6.95
C PRO A 4 -48.35 37.37 5.54
N CYS A 5 -47.67 38.34 4.91
CA CYS A 5 -46.92 38.09 3.69
C CYS A 5 -45.94 36.93 3.94
N PRO A 6 -45.74 36.01 2.98
CA PRO A 6 -44.68 35.01 3.11
C PRO A 6 -43.35 35.73 3.30
N GLN A 7 -42.58 35.35 4.32
CA GLN A 7 -41.28 35.96 4.57
C GLN A 7 -40.33 35.57 3.44
N GLU A 8 -40.01 36.53 2.57
CA GLU A 8 -38.94 36.37 1.59
C GLU A 8 -37.62 36.14 2.31
N GLN A 9 -36.98 34.99 2.05
CA GLN A 9 -35.66 34.68 2.58
C GLN A 9 -34.63 34.78 1.46
N SER A 10 -33.64 35.65 1.67
CA SER A 10 -32.51 35.82 0.76
C SER A 10 -31.30 35.04 1.29
N PHE A 11 -30.55 34.43 0.35
CA PHE A 11 -29.33 33.68 0.64
C PHE A 11 -28.20 34.21 -0.23
N THR A 12 -26.96 34.14 0.26
CA THR A 12 -25.77 34.58 -0.48
C THR A 12 -24.78 33.43 -0.62
N PHE A 13 -24.44 33.10 -1.87
CA PHE A 13 -23.47 32.11 -2.26
C PHE A 13 -22.37 32.75 -3.11
N ASP A 14 -21.26 32.05 -3.32
CA ASP A 14 -20.12 32.57 -4.10
C ASP A 14 -20.43 32.71 -5.60
N ARG A 15 -21.49 32.04 -6.06
CA ARG A 15 -22.19 32.29 -7.32
C ARG A 15 -23.64 31.76 -7.22
N VAL A 16 -24.54 32.40 -7.95
CA VAL A 16 -25.89 31.89 -8.26
C VAL A 16 -26.12 32.13 -9.76
N LEU A 17 -26.65 31.14 -10.46
CA LEU A 17 -26.86 31.17 -11.91
C LEU A 17 -28.32 30.83 -12.24
N GLY A 18 -28.79 31.31 -13.39
CA GLY A 18 -30.16 31.09 -13.86
C GLY A 18 -30.42 29.65 -14.34
N PRO A 19 -31.69 29.26 -14.55
CA PRO A 19 -32.06 27.90 -14.93
C PRO A 19 -31.43 27.46 -16.27
N ASP A 20 -31.25 28.39 -17.21
CA ASP A 20 -30.71 28.11 -18.54
C ASP A 20 -29.17 28.07 -18.59
N ALA A 21 -28.49 28.37 -17.47
CA ALA A 21 -27.04 28.53 -17.38
C ALA A 21 -26.32 27.27 -16.83
N ALA A 22 -26.87 26.08 -17.05
CA ALA A 22 -26.32 24.82 -16.52
C ALA A 22 -24.88 24.53 -16.97
N GLN A 23 -24.57 24.79 -18.25
CA GLN A 23 -23.22 24.60 -18.81
C GLN A 23 -22.24 25.68 -18.34
N GLU A 24 -22.70 26.93 -18.16
CA GLU A 24 -21.90 28.01 -17.56
C GLU A 24 -21.55 27.66 -16.10
N ALA A 25 -22.49 27.06 -15.35
CA ALA A 25 -22.26 26.63 -13.98
C ALA A 25 -21.20 25.52 -13.86
N GLU A 26 -21.15 24.58 -14.81
CA GLU A 26 -20.10 23.56 -14.89
C GLU A 26 -18.74 24.20 -15.20
N GLN A 27 -18.66 25.08 -16.21
CA GLN A 27 -17.42 25.76 -16.59
C GLN A 27 -16.88 26.68 -15.49
N GLU A 28 -17.75 27.44 -14.81
CA GLU A 28 -17.33 28.28 -13.69
C GLU A 28 -16.88 27.45 -12.48
N LEU A 29 -17.53 26.31 -12.21
CA LEU A 29 -17.05 25.37 -11.19
C LEU A 29 -15.65 24.88 -11.54
N LEU A 30 -15.43 24.36 -12.76
CA LEU A 30 -14.14 23.85 -13.24
C LEU A 30 -13.03 24.91 -13.09
N ALA A 31 -13.26 26.13 -13.56
CA ALA A 31 -12.30 27.23 -13.45
C ALA A 31 -11.97 27.59 -11.99
N ARG A 32 -12.95 27.54 -11.08
CA ARG A 32 -12.74 27.79 -9.64
C ARG A 32 -11.98 26.65 -8.95
N VAL A 33 -12.27 25.38 -9.29
CA VAL A 33 -11.65 24.22 -8.64
C VAL A 33 -10.30 23.85 -9.22
N GLN A 34 -9.94 24.27 -10.45
CA GLN A 34 -8.67 23.93 -11.11
C GLN A 34 -7.43 24.14 -10.20
N SER A 35 -7.30 25.33 -9.62
CA SER A 35 -6.19 25.65 -8.68
C SER A 35 -6.20 24.80 -7.40
N THR A 36 -7.37 24.31 -7.01
CA THR A 36 -7.56 23.45 -5.84
C THR A 36 -7.24 21.99 -6.19
N LEU A 37 -7.61 21.52 -7.38
CA LEU A 37 -7.25 20.19 -7.89
C LEU A 37 -5.73 20.06 -8.10
N GLY A 38 -5.05 21.10 -8.57
CA GLY A 38 -3.58 21.15 -8.61
C GLY A 38 -2.90 21.06 -7.23
N SER A 39 -3.63 21.25 -6.12
CA SER A 39 -3.10 21.02 -4.78
C SER A 39 -3.01 19.52 -4.40
N VAL A 40 -3.69 18.63 -5.13
CA VAL A 40 -3.64 17.18 -4.92
C VAL A 40 -2.20 16.65 -5.12
N GLY A 41 -1.48 17.14 -6.13
CA GLY A 41 -0.07 16.81 -6.36
C GLY A 41 0.89 17.27 -5.23
N ARG A 42 0.40 18.07 -4.28
CA ARG A 42 1.12 18.50 -3.07
C ARG A 42 0.64 17.79 -1.80
N GLY A 43 -0.20 16.75 -1.95
CA GLY A 43 -0.74 15.95 -0.86
C GLY A 43 -2.01 16.51 -0.20
N TYR A 44 -2.70 17.49 -0.78
CA TYR A 44 -3.96 18.00 -0.22
C TYR A 44 -5.17 17.19 -0.73
N SER A 45 -6.09 16.83 0.15
CA SER A 45 -7.35 16.18 -0.22
C SER A 45 -8.38 17.20 -0.72
N VAL A 46 -9.14 16.84 -1.76
CA VAL A 46 -10.21 17.66 -2.34
C VAL A 46 -11.50 16.84 -2.43
N ALA A 47 -12.62 17.41 -2.02
CA ALA A 47 -13.94 16.80 -2.06
C ALA A 47 -14.91 17.69 -2.85
N LEU A 48 -15.53 17.15 -3.89
CA LEU A 48 -16.54 17.86 -4.70
C LEU A 48 -17.89 17.17 -4.55
N LEU A 49 -18.87 17.89 -3.99
CA LEU A 49 -20.22 17.40 -3.77
C LEU A 49 -21.17 18.00 -4.81
N LEU A 50 -21.74 17.14 -5.65
CA LEU A 50 -22.61 17.52 -6.76
C LEU A 50 -24.03 17.01 -6.47
N ARG A 51 -25.04 17.88 -6.57
CA ARG A 51 -26.46 17.49 -6.52
C ARG A 51 -27.20 17.97 -7.75
N GLY A 52 -27.91 17.04 -8.37
CA GLY A 52 -28.70 17.23 -9.58
C GLY A 52 -28.41 16.15 -10.61
N ARG A 53 -29.13 16.19 -11.73
CA ARG A 53 -28.79 15.41 -12.92
C ARG A 53 -27.99 16.28 -13.89
N GLU A 54 -27.08 15.67 -14.64
CA GLU A 54 -26.63 16.22 -15.91
C GLU A 54 -27.77 16.04 -16.94
N THR A 55 -28.05 17.10 -17.71
CA THR A 55 -29.12 17.12 -18.73
C THR A 55 -28.67 16.49 -20.05
N GLU A 56 -27.36 16.31 -20.22
CA GLU A 56 -26.73 15.65 -21.37
C GLU A 56 -25.92 14.43 -20.89
N ALA A 57 -25.13 13.83 -21.78
CA ALA A 57 -24.17 12.79 -21.42
C ALA A 57 -23.20 13.27 -20.33
N PRO A 58 -22.79 12.41 -19.38
CA PRO A 58 -21.92 12.80 -18.27
C PRO A 58 -20.56 13.33 -18.75
N ARG A 59 -20.31 14.62 -18.52
CA ARG A 59 -19.11 15.35 -18.98
C ARG A 59 -18.31 15.96 -17.83
N LEU A 60 -18.96 16.35 -16.73
CA LEU A 60 -18.30 17.07 -15.65
C LEU A 60 -17.20 16.25 -14.98
N VAL A 61 -17.46 14.98 -14.66
CA VAL A 61 -16.45 14.11 -14.01
C VAL A 61 -15.26 13.78 -14.95
N PRO A 62 -15.45 13.40 -16.23
CA PRO A 62 -14.35 13.32 -17.19
C PRO A 62 -13.47 14.58 -17.28
N GLN A 63 -14.08 15.77 -17.25
CA GLN A 63 -13.34 17.04 -17.26
C GLN A 63 -12.57 17.29 -15.95
N LEU A 64 -13.15 16.95 -14.79
CA LEU A 64 -12.46 17.00 -13.51
C LEU A 64 -11.26 16.03 -13.46
N LEU A 65 -11.42 14.80 -13.99
CA LEU A 65 -10.35 13.82 -14.11
C LEU A 65 -9.23 14.34 -15.02
N GLN A 66 -9.56 14.95 -16.15
CA GLN A 66 -8.58 15.59 -17.03
C GLN A 66 -7.75 16.65 -16.28
N ILE A 67 -8.40 17.58 -15.59
CA ILE A 67 -7.71 18.63 -14.81
C ILE A 67 -6.83 18.03 -13.71
N VAL A 68 -7.28 16.98 -13.00
CA VAL A 68 -6.46 16.32 -11.98
C VAL A 68 -5.19 15.73 -12.58
N PHE A 69 -5.28 15.00 -13.68
CA PHE A 69 -4.08 14.42 -14.32
C PHE A 69 -3.16 15.48 -14.94
N GLU A 70 -3.69 16.62 -15.41
CA GLU A 70 -2.88 17.71 -15.98
C GLU A 70 -2.18 18.56 -14.89
N GLU A 71 -2.88 18.91 -13.81
CA GLU A 71 -2.41 19.83 -12.76
C GLU A 71 -1.71 19.14 -11.57
N ALA A 72 -2.03 17.86 -11.27
CA ALA A 72 -1.46 17.15 -10.11
C ALA A 72 -0.15 16.41 -10.43
N LEU A 73 0.29 16.37 -11.69
CA LEU A 73 1.60 15.80 -12.04
C LEU A 73 2.73 16.64 -11.43
N PRO A 74 3.69 16.02 -10.73
CA PRO A 74 4.79 16.76 -10.11
C PRO A 74 5.71 17.35 -11.19
N LEU A 75 6.06 18.63 -11.02
CA LEU A 75 6.98 19.39 -11.87
C LEU A 75 8.43 18.86 -11.90
N SER A 76 8.72 17.71 -11.29
CA SER A 76 10.05 17.13 -11.16
C SER A 76 9.97 15.60 -11.12
N CYS A 77 10.52 14.96 -12.16
CA CYS A 77 10.42 13.51 -12.43
C CYS A 77 11.27 12.61 -11.51
N SER A 78 11.36 12.93 -10.21
CA SER A 78 12.25 12.21 -9.28
C SER A 78 11.60 10.97 -8.66
N ASP A 79 10.30 11.02 -8.36
CA ASP A 79 9.57 9.93 -7.71
C ASP A 79 8.42 9.41 -8.60
N PRO A 80 8.19 8.08 -8.66
CA PRO A 80 7.12 7.50 -9.45
C PRO A 80 5.74 7.78 -8.83
N VAL A 81 4.88 8.48 -9.57
CA VAL A 81 3.50 8.76 -9.15
C VAL A 81 2.62 7.52 -9.35
N LEU A 82 1.76 7.25 -8.37
CA LEU A 82 0.70 6.24 -8.45
C LEU A 82 -0.65 6.95 -8.49
N SER A 83 -1.40 6.75 -9.58
CA SER A 83 -2.81 7.15 -9.67
C SER A 83 -3.70 5.90 -9.59
N THR A 84 -4.61 5.86 -8.61
CA THR A 84 -5.65 4.83 -8.49
C THR A 84 -7.04 5.46 -8.56
N LEU A 85 -8.01 4.68 -9.05
CA LEU A 85 -9.42 5.03 -9.12
C LEU A 85 -10.25 3.95 -8.43
N SER A 86 -11.18 4.36 -7.58
CA SER A 86 -12.22 3.53 -6.98
C SER A 86 -13.58 4.16 -7.25
N LEU A 87 -14.59 3.34 -7.56
CA LEU A 87 -15.95 3.80 -7.85
C LEU A 87 -16.93 3.01 -7.00
N VAL A 88 -17.60 3.69 -6.06
CA VAL A 88 -18.52 3.07 -5.09
C VAL A 88 -19.89 3.73 -5.20
N GLN A 89 -20.93 2.90 -5.36
CA GLN A 89 -22.32 3.33 -5.31
C GLN A 89 -22.91 3.10 -3.92
N PHE A 90 -23.72 4.05 -3.46
CA PHE A 90 -24.49 3.93 -2.22
C PHE A 90 -25.98 3.85 -2.56
N SER A 91 -26.67 2.84 -2.03
CA SER A 91 -28.11 2.69 -2.19
C SER A 91 -28.89 3.54 -1.17
N PRO A 92 -30.17 3.87 -1.44
CA PRO A 92 -31.04 4.50 -0.44
C PRO A 92 -31.28 3.63 0.80
N SER A 93 -31.07 2.30 0.69
CA SER A 93 -31.11 1.34 1.80
C SER A 93 -29.81 1.25 2.61
N GLY A 94 -28.82 2.11 2.32
CA GLY A 94 -27.54 2.15 3.03
C GLY A 94 -26.55 1.06 2.63
N ARG A 95 -26.83 0.29 1.57
CA ARG A 95 -25.86 -0.67 1.01
C ARG A 95 -24.84 0.05 0.14
N THR A 96 -23.61 -0.37 0.26
CA THR A 96 -22.47 0.03 -0.57
C THR A 96 -22.21 -1.03 -1.62
N GLN A 97 -21.88 -0.63 -2.85
CA GLN A 97 -21.56 -1.53 -3.94
C GLN A 97 -20.33 -1.03 -4.68
N ASP A 98 -19.37 -1.91 -4.93
CA ASP A 98 -18.25 -1.65 -5.82
C ASP A 98 -18.72 -1.68 -7.28
N LEU A 99 -18.46 -0.61 -8.03
CA LEU A 99 -18.80 -0.53 -9.46
C LEU A 99 -17.70 -1.09 -10.38
N LEU A 100 -16.49 -1.29 -9.86
CA LEU A 100 -15.36 -1.90 -10.59
C LEU A 100 -15.30 -3.42 -10.37
N SER A 101 -15.96 -3.94 -9.33
CA SER A 101 -16.04 -5.38 -9.01
C SER A 101 -17.46 -5.82 -8.68
N SER A 102 -18.11 -6.52 -9.62
CA SER A 102 -19.53 -6.92 -9.54
C SER A 102 -19.88 -8.02 -8.51
N GLY A 103 -19.00 -8.27 -7.54
CA GLY A 103 -19.19 -9.27 -6.47
C GLY A 103 -19.11 -8.74 -5.04
N MET A 104 -18.80 -7.44 -4.85
CA MET A 104 -18.59 -6.84 -3.52
C MET A 104 -19.74 -5.89 -3.15
N GLU A 105 -20.60 -6.34 -2.23
CA GLU A 105 -21.70 -5.56 -1.63
C GLU A 105 -21.51 -5.41 -0.11
N ASN A 106 -21.99 -4.30 0.45
CA ASN A 106 -21.96 -3.95 1.88
C ASN A 106 -20.54 -3.71 2.44
N LEU A 107 -19.66 -3.15 1.62
CA LEU A 107 -18.38 -2.56 2.03
C LEU A 107 -18.54 -1.59 3.20
N SER A 108 -17.64 -1.66 4.19
CA SER A 108 -17.64 -0.70 5.30
C SER A 108 -17.03 0.64 4.87
N VAL A 109 -17.43 1.75 5.50
CA VAL A 109 -16.80 3.07 5.27
C VAL A 109 -16.33 3.62 6.60
N LEU A 110 -15.05 3.96 6.66
CA LEU A 110 -14.29 4.28 7.86
C LEU A 110 -13.60 5.63 7.70
N ASP A 111 -13.38 6.35 8.81
CA ASP A 111 -12.47 7.50 8.84
C ASP A 111 -11.15 7.06 9.48
N VAL A 112 -10.11 6.95 8.65
CA VAL A 112 -8.82 6.35 9.00
C VAL A 112 -7.74 7.42 8.91
N ALA A 113 -7.32 8.00 10.04
CA ALA A 113 -6.18 8.91 10.03
C ALA A 113 -4.89 8.19 9.58
N PRO A 114 -4.06 8.77 8.69
CA PRO A 114 -4.17 10.10 8.09
C PRO A 114 -4.93 10.14 6.74
N LEU A 115 -5.38 9.00 6.21
CA LEU A 115 -6.07 8.85 4.92
C LEU A 115 -7.40 9.63 4.83
N GLY A 116 -8.14 9.72 5.93
CA GLY A 116 -9.49 10.26 5.98
C GLY A 116 -10.55 9.19 5.66
N LEU A 117 -11.62 9.57 4.97
CA LEU A 117 -12.65 8.64 4.49
C LEU A 117 -12.08 7.58 3.55
N VAL A 118 -12.22 6.32 3.92
CA VAL A 118 -11.84 5.15 3.12
C VAL A 118 -13.00 4.16 3.10
N VAL A 119 -13.25 3.54 1.94
CA VAL A 119 -14.15 2.39 1.84
C VAL A 119 -13.30 1.12 1.96
N GLU A 120 -13.55 0.31 2.98
CA GLU A 120 -12.85 -0.95 3.23
C GLU A 120 -13.15 -1.94 2.09
N ASP A 121 -12.12 -2.67 1.64
CA ASP A 121 -12.18 -3.64 0.53
C ASP A 121 -12.71 -3.14 -0.83
N ALA A 122 -12.80 -1.81 -1.05
CA ALA A 122 -13.09 -1.26 -2.36
C ALA A 122 -11.97 -1.55 -3.37
N THR A 123 -12.34 -1.88 -4.60
CA THR A 123 -11.38 -2.13 -5.68
C THR A 123 -10.72 -0.83 -6.12
N GLU A 124 -9.41 -0.73 -5.91
CA GLU A 124 -8.57 0.32 -6.48
C GLU A 124 -7.93 -0.16 -7.78
N VAL A 125 -8.31 0.45 -8.90
CA VAL A 125 -7.71 0.19 -10.22
C VAL A 125 -6.67 1.25 -10.51
N GLU A 126 -5.45 0.84 -10.88
CA GLU A 126 -4.42 1.77 -11.37
C GLU A 126 -4.86 2.38 -12.71
N VAL A 127 -4.64 3.69 -12.85
CA VAL A 127 -4.93 4.39 -14.11
C VAL A 127 -3.72 5.19 -14.56
N SER A 128 -3.31 5.01 -15.82
CA SER A 128 -2.17 5.72 -16.43
C SER A 128 -2.48 7.15 -16.88
N ASP A 129 -3.71 7.43 -17.29
CA ASP A 129 -4.13 8.72 -17.84
C ASP A 129 -5.60 9.06 -17.57
N SER A 130 -5.99 10.31 -17.82
CA SER A 130 -7.35 10.80 -17.64
C SER A 130 -8.38 10.12 -18.53
N LYS A 131 -7.97 9.59 -19.69
CA LYS A 131 -8.85 8.93 -20.64
C LYS A 131 -9.28 7.57 -20.11
N ALA A 132 -8.34 6.75 -19.64
CA ALA A 132 -8.63 5.46 -19.01
C ALA A 132 -9.49 5.64 -17.74
N ALA A 133 -9.27 6.68 -16.94
CA ALA A 133 -10.12 6.98 -15.78
C ALA A 133 -11.56 7.34 -16.22
N SER A 134 -11.68 8.14 -17.26
CA SER A 134 -12.97 8.55 -17.82
C SER A 134 -13.73 7.38 -18.44
N GLU A 135 -13.05 6.47 -19.14
CA GLU A 135 -13.65 5.26 -19.71
C GLU A 135 -14.17 4.32 -18.62
N LEU A 136 -13.41 4.09 -17.54
CA LEU A 136 -13.87 3.33 -16.38
C LEU A 136 -15.10 3.96 -15.71
N TYR A 137 -15.08 5.28 -15.51
CA TYR A 137 -16.22 6.03 -14.97
C TYR A 137 -17.48 5.91 -15.85
N LEU A 138 -17.35 6.09 -17.16
CA LEU A 138 -18.46 6.00 -18.11
C LEU A 138 -19.04 4.58 -18.21
N GLN A 139 -18.22 3.54 -18.07
CA GLN A 139 -18.68 2.15 -18.01
C GLN A 139 -19.44 1.85 -16.70
N ALA A 140 -18.95 2.36 -15.57
CA ALA A 140 -19.55 2.16 -14.25
C ALA A 140 -20.88 2.91 -14.04
N THR A 141 -21.03 4.11 -14.62
CA THR A 141 -22.15 5.02 -14.35
C THR A 141 -23.46 4.73 -15.12
N ALA A 142 -23.63 3.51 -15.65
CA ALA A 142 -24.85 3.09 -16.35
C ALA A 142 -26.09 2.90 -15.44
N GLY A 143 -25.96 3.06 -14.11
CA GLY A 143 -27.01 2.80 -13.12
C GLY A 143 -27.90 4.00 -12.75
N GLU A 144 -29.19 3.76 -12.48
CA GLU A 144 -30.09 4.79 -11.98
C GLU A 144 -29.90 5.07 -10.47
N GLY A 145 -29.21 6.16 -10.13
CA GLY A 145 -29.30 6.78 -8.80
C GLY A 145 -30.49 7.74 -8.72
N ARG A 146 -31.38 7.58 -7.72
CA ARG A 146 -32.56 8.45 -7.53
C ARG A 146 -32.58 9.30 -6.25
N ASP A 147 -31.88 8.90 -5.18
CA ASP A 147 -31.86 9.65 -3.91
C ASP A 147 -30.46 10.03 -3.45
N CYS A 148 -30.26 11.32 -3.15
CA CYS A 148 -29.03 11.86 -2.57
C CYS A 148 -29.37 12.62 -1.27
N PRO A 149 -28.81 12.23 -0.10
CA PRO A 149 -29.17 12.80 1.20
C PRO A 149 -28.58 14.19 1.46
N LEU A 150 -27.84 14.77 0.52
CA LEU A 150 -27.11 16.03 0.69
C LEU A 150 -27.99 17.19 1.19
N LEU A 151 -29.26 17.32 0.76
CA LEU A 151 -30.14 18.34 1.36
C LEU A 151 -30.49 18.06 2.82
N ARG A 152 -30.73 16.80 3.22
CA ARG A 152 -31.09 16.46 4.61
C ARG A 152 -29.92 16.76 5.55
N VAL A 153 -28.69 16.45 5.12
CA VAL A 153 -27.45 16.77 5.84
C VAL A 153 -27.23 18.28 5.92
N LEU A 154 -27.41 19.02 4.82
CA LEU A 154 -27.32 20.47 4.83
C LEU A 154 -28.42 21.11 5.71
N ALA A 155 -29.65 20.60 5.68
CA ALA A 155 -30.76 21.08 6.50
C ALA A 155 -30.61 20.75 8.00
N GLY A 156 -29.73 19.82 8.36
CA GLY A 156 -29.62 19.30 9.73
C GLY A 156 -30.77 18.37 10.14
N GLU A 157 -31.50 17.80 9.17
CA GLU A 157 -32.64 16.89 9.39
C GLU A 157 -32.21 15.42 9.65
N VAL A 158 -30.95 15.17 9.99
CA VAL A 158 -30.47 13.81 10.26
C VAL A 158 -30.97 13.36 11.62
N VAL A 159 -31.94 12.45 11.64
CA VAL A 159 -32.58 11.94 12.86
C VAL A 159 -31.70 10.87 13.49
N GLY A 160 -31.01 11.22 14.57
CA GLY A 160 -30.16 10.33 15.37
C GLY A 160 -28.69 10.73 15.35
N GLU A 161 -27.85 10.04 16.14
CA GLU A 161 -26.41 10.12 15.95
C GLU A 161 -26.04 9.58 14.57
N GLU A 162 -25.21 10.33 13.84
CA GLU A 162 -24.68 9.93 12.53
C GLU A 162 -23.77 8.71 12.70
N ALA A 163 -24.35 7.51 12.62
CA ALA A 163 -23.62 6.25 12.73
C ALA A 163 -22.49 6.19 11.68
N GLU A 164 -21.31 5.75 12.10
CA GLU A 164 -20.14 5.59 11.23
C GLU A 164 -20.48 4.67 10.04
N GLY A 165 -20.02 5.07 8.86
CA GLY A 165 -20.36 4.42 7.59
C GLY A 165 -21.75 4.76 7.01
N SER A 166 -22.63 5.47 7.74
CA SER A 166 -23.92 5.89 7.18
C SER A 166 -23.76 7.00 6.14
N LEU A 167 -24.63 7.01 5.13
CA LEU A 167 -24.62 8.03 4.07
C LEU A 167 -24.63 9.50 4.58
N PRO A 168 -25.42 9.87 5.60
CA PRO A 168 -25.36 11.20 6.22
C PRO A 168 -23.98 11.49 6.83
N TRP A 169 -23.44 10.55 7.61
CA TRP A 169 -22.12 10.65 8.22
C TRP A 169 -21.01 10.87 7.17
N ILE A 170 -21.03 10.13 6.06
CA ILE A 170 -20.05 10.27 4.96
C ILE A 170 -20.11 11.68 4.37
N VAL A 171 -21.30 12.21 4.10
CA VAL A 171 -21.47 13.58 3.58
C VAL A 171 -21.01 14.63 4.61
N SER A 172 -21.29 14.41 5.91
CA SER A 172 -20.80 15.26 6.99
C SER A 172 -19.27 15.24 7.10
N GLN A 173 -18.62 14.09 6.92
CA GLN A 173 -17.14 13.98 6.87
C GLN A 173 -16.55 14.63 5.61
N LEU A 174 -17.18 14.49 4.43
CA LEU A 174 -16.76 15.23 3.23
C LEU A 174 -16.89 16.75 3.41
N LEU A 175 -17.97 17.22 4.07
CA LEU A 175 -18.19 18.64 4.37
C LEU A 175 -17.32 19.17 5.53
N GLY A 176 -16.89 18.33 6.48
CA GLY A 176 -16.21 18.75 7.71
C GLY A 176 -14.73 18.40 7.82
N GLY A 177 -14.26 17.38 7.11
CA GLY A 177 -12.92 16.80 7.25
C GLY A 177 -11.77 17.63 6.68
N ASN A 178 -10.56 17.05 6.74
CA ASN A 178 -9.31 17.66 6.25
C ASN A 178 -9.24 17.67 4.70
N ASN A 179 -10.10 18.46 4.07
CA ASN A 179 -10.16 18.61 2.62
C ASN A 179 -10.56 20.04 2.22
N TYR A 180 -10.22 20.41 0.99
CA TYR A 180 -10.92 21.50 0.30
C TYR A 180 -12.25 20.97 -0.22
N SER A 181 -13.36 21.58 0.19
CA SER A 181 -14.71 21.14 -0.18
C SER A 181 -15.41 22.11 -1.13
N GLY A 182 -15.78 21.65 -2.31
CA GLY A 182 -16.65 22.36 -3.26
C GLY A 182 -18.06 21.76 -3.28
N LEU A 183 -19.07 22.61 -3.55
CA LEU A 183 -20.48 22.22 -3.54
C LEU A 183 -21.21 22.83 -4.75
N LEU A 184 -21.80 21.98 -5.59
CA LEU A 184 -22.71 22.40 -6.67
C LEU A 184 -24.12 21.88 -6.38
N LEU A 185 -25.06 22.81 -6.18
CA LEU A 185 -26.47 22.49 -5.94
C LEU A 185 -27.32 22.91 -7.15
N ARG A 186 -27.76 21.95 -7.96
CA ARG A 186 -28.85 22.16 -8.93
C ARG A 186 -30.16 22.00 -8.19
N LEU A 187 -30.98 23.04 -8.22
CA LEU A 187 -32.25 23.10 -7.51
C LEU A 187 -33.39 22.93 -8.52
N ASP A 188 -34.09 21.80 -8.43
CA ASP A 188 -35.37 21.63 -9.09
C ASP A 188 -36.48 22.12 -8.14
N PRO A 189 -37.21 23.21 -8.47
CA PRO A 189 -38.28 23.72 -7.63
C PRO A 189 -39.53 22.83 -7.59
N GLN A 190 -39.67 21.83 -8.48
CA GLN A 190 -40.79 20.89 -8.49
C GLN A 190 -40.48 19.57 -7.77
N GLY A 191 -39.20 19.17 -7.70
CA GLY A 191 -38.76 17.85 -7.22
C GLY A 191 -38.39 17.75 -5.73
N SER A 192 -38.60 18.77 -4.90
CA SER A 192 -38.24 18.73 -3.47
C SER A 192 -39.17 19.61 -2.62
N SER A 193 -39.39 19.25 -1.34
CA SER A 193 -40.22 20.07 -0.45
C SER A 193 -39.56 21.42 -0.16
N LEU A 194 -40.36 22.50 -0.24
CA LEU A 194 -39.90 23.88 -0.08
C LEU A 194 -39.18 24.10 1.26
N SER A 195 -39.69 23.48 2.34
CA SER A 195 -39.10 23.57 3.68
C SER A 195 -37.71 22.93 3.77
N LEU A 196 -37.52 21.74 3.20
CA LEU A 196 -36.23 21.05 3.14
C LEU A 196 -35.23 21.85 2.30
N LEU A 197 -35.69 22.39 1.16
CA LEU A 197 -34.87 23.24 0.29
C LEU A 197 -34.40 24.50 1.03
N GLN A 198 -35.31 25.19 1.72
CA GLN A 198 -35.04 26.38 2.52
C GLN A 198 -34.06 26.10 3.67
N ALA A 199 -34.28 25.02 4.42
CA ALA A 199 -33.39 24.60 5.50
C ALA A 199 -31.99 24.22 4.97
N ALA A 200 -31.91 23.52 3.83
CA ALA A 200 -30.65 23.15 3.21
C ALA A 200 -29.87 24.35 2.65
N LEU A 201 -30.53 25.35 2.06
CA LEU A 201 -29.89 26.60 1.62
C LEU A 201 -29.39 27.43 2.81
N LEU A 202 -30.15 27.47 3.89
CA LEU A 202 -29.73 28.09 5.15
C LEU A 202 -28.51 27.37 5.76
N GLY A 203 -28.49 26.03 5.74
CA GLY A 203 -27.33 25.25 6.17
C GLY A 203 -26.11 25.42 5.28
N ALA A 204 -26.28 25.40 3.96
CA ALA A 204 -25.21 25.65 3.00
C ALA A 204 -24.60 27.06 3.16
N SER A 205 -25.42 28.09 3.39
CA SER A 205 -24.93 29.45 3.63
C SER A 205 -24.17 29.57 4.97
N ARG A 206 -24.56 28.83 6.01
CA ARG A 206 -23.78 28.71 7.25
C ARG A 206 -22.44 27.98 7.04
N ARG A 207 -22.44 26.86 6.29
CA ARG A 207 -21.23 26.09 5.97
C ARG A 207 -20.22 26.90 5.15
N ARG A 208 -20.69 27.74 4.22
CA ARG A 208 -19.86 28.68 3.44
C ARG A 208 -19.04 29.64 4.33
N MET A 209 -19.59 30.03 5.49
CA MET A 209 -18.90 30.90 6.45
C MET A 209 -17.90 30.15 7.37
N GLN A 210 -17.81 28.81 7.26
CA GLN A 210 -16.95 27.99 8.10
C GLN A 210 -15.52 27.94 7.53
N VAL A 211 -14.56 28.54 8.23
CA VAL A 211 -13.14 28.48 7.85
C VAL A 211 -12.55 27.11 8.20
N LYS A 212 -12.10 26.36 7.20
CA LYS A 212 -11.34 25.11 7.36
C LYS A 212 -9.84 25.37 7.41
N GLN A 213 -9.13 24.66 8.30
CA GLN A 213 -7.67 24.54 8.23
C GLN A 213 -7.31 23.21 7.55
N VAL A 214 -7.05 23.25 6.23
CA VAL A 214 -6.63 22.07 5.46
C VAL A 214 -5.12 21.90 5.57
N ARG A 215 -4.65 20.67 5.78
CA ARG A 215 -3.23 20.28 5.87
C ARG A 215 -2.90 19.21 4.83
N PRO A 216 -1.68 19.20 4.27
CA PRO A 216 -1.27 18.15 3.35
C PRO A 216 -1.07 16.82 4.11
N THR A 217 -1.56 15.74 3.51
CA THR A 217 -1.53 14.37 4.02
C THR A 217 -0.20 13.70 3.63
N LEU A 218 0.88 14.07 4.32
CA LEU A 218 2.21 13.47 4.14
C LEU A 218 2.44 12.40 5.22
N TRP A 219 2.63 11.14 4.81
CA TRP A 219 2.74 10.00 5.71
C TRP A 219 3.57 8.86 5.09
N ASP A 220 4.17 8.02 5.94
CA ASP A 220 4.87 6.79 5.54
C ASP A 220 4.04 5.58 5.99
N ALA A 221 3.61 4.75 5.04
CA ALA A 221 2.75 3.61 5.33
C ALA A 221 3.43 2.50 6.17
N VAL A 222 4.76 2.40 6.15
CA VAL A 222 5.52 1.43 6.95
C VAL A 222 5.62 1.90 8.40
N GLU A 223 5.88 3.19 8.62
CA GLU A 223 5.92 3.78 9.96
C GLU A 223 4.52 3.89 10.58
N GLU A 224 3.50 4.27 9.82
CA GLU A 224 2.11 4.29 10.29
C GLU A 224 1.62 2.87 10.65
N ALA A 225 1.90 1.87 9.80
CA ALA A 225 1.63 0.48 10.14
C ALA A 225 2.42 0.00 11.38
N ARG A 226 3.58 0.59 11.70
CA ARG A 226 4.36 0.26 12.90
C ARG A 226 3.77 0.94 14.14
N ALA A 227 3.38 2.21 14.04
CA ALA A 227 2.73 2.98 15.10
C ALA A 227 1.41 2.31 15.53
N ARG A 228 0.55 1.96 14.56
CA ARG A 228 -0.71 1.23 14.80
C ARG A 228 -0.48 -0.15 15.44
N ARG A 229 0.54 -0.88 15.00
CA ARG A 229 0.98 -2.15 15.65
C ARG A 229 1.51 -1.96 17.07
N ALA A 230 2.04 -0.80 17.42
CA ALA A 230 2.42 -0.48 18.79
C ALA A 230 1.18 -0.16 19.65
N GLY A 231 0.22 0.62 19.13
CA GLY A 231 -1.05 0.94 19.78
C GLY A 231 -1.94 -0.29 20.08
N LEU A 232 -1.85 -1.33 19.25
CA LEU A 232 -2.54 -2.61 19.53
C LEU A 232 -1.97 -3.39 20.74
N ARG A 233 -0.75 -3.10 21.21
CA ARG A 233 -0.14 -3.82 22.35
C ARG A 233 -0.87 -3.57 23.67
N PRO A 234 -1.09 -2.31 24.12
CA PRO A 234 -1.84 -2.06 25.36
C PRO A 234 -3.29 -2.55 25.27
N LEU A 235 -3.96 -2.42 24.11
CA LEU A 235 -5.32 -2.94 23.93
C LEU A 235 -5.40 -4.48 24.14
N ARG A 236 -4.39 -5.22 23.64
CA ARG A 236 -4.30 -6.67 23.86
C ARG A 236 -3.93 -7.05 25.29
N LEU A 237 -3.16 -6.23 25.99
CA LEU A 237 -2.81 -6.47 27.40
C LEU A 237 -4.00 -6.19 28.33
N GLY A 238 -4.73 -5.09 28.13
CA GLY A 238 -5.94 -4.79 28.91
C GLY A 238 -7.02 -5.87 28.78
N LEU A 239 -7.18 -6.48 27.60
CA LEU A 239 -8.08 -7.61 27.38
C LEU A 239 -7.62 -8.94 28.02
N LEU A 240 -6.39 -9.01 28.54
CA LEU A 240 -5.85 -10.15 29.29
C LEU A 240 -5.85 -9.92 30.81
N GLU A 241 -5.91 -8.66 31.26
CA GLU A 241 -5.83 -8.28 32.68
C GLU A 241 -7.19 -7.91 33.29
N ASP A 242 -8.11 -7.30 32.52
CA ASP A 242 -9.44 -6.87 32.98
C ASP A 242 -10.60 -7.77 32.50
N THR A 243 -11.77 -7.62 33.14
CA THR A 243 -13.03 -8.20 32.64
C THR A 243 -13.33 -7.71 31.23
N LEU A 244 -13.52 -8.63 30.28
CA LEU A 244 -13.84 -8.36 28.87
C LEU A 244 -15.02 -7.37 28.71
N THR A 245 -14.71 -6.09 28.49
CA THR A 245 -15.71 -5.07 28.18
C THR A 245 -15.99 -5.05 26.68
N TYR A 246 -17.26 -4.90 26.32
CA TYR A 246 -17.69 -4.75 24.92
C TYR A 246 -16.99 -3.56 24.23
N SER A 247 -16.76 -2.48 24.97
CA SER A 247 -16.00 -1.30 24.52
C SER A 247 -14.52 -1.60 24.24
N GLY A 248 -13.86 -2.45 25.03
CA GLY A 248 -12.48 -2.87 24.75
C GLY A 248 -12.37 -3.75 23.50
N LEU A 249 -13.35 -4.62 23.27
CA LEU A 249 -13.42 -5.45 22.07
C LEU A 249 -13.73 -4.63 20.81
N SER A 250 -14.64 -3.66 20.87
CA SER A 250 -14.92 -2.77 19.73
C SER A 250 -13.74 -1.85 19.40
N GLN A 251 -13.02 -1.34 20.41
CA GLN A 251 -11.77 -0.59 20.21
C GLN A 251 -10.67 -1.45 19.58
N LEU A 252 -10.50 -2.70 20.02
CA LEU A 252 -9.53 -3.60 19.38
C LEU A 252 -9.93 -3.94 17.94
N GLY A 253 -11.21 -4.22 17.69
CA GLY A 253 -11.75 -4.51 16.35
C GLY A 253 -11.48 -3.37 15.38
N ARG A 254 -11.86 -2.14 15.75
CA ARG A 254 -11.59 -0.93 14.96
C ARG A 254 -10.10 -0.73 14.71
N ALA A 255 -9.26 -0.83 15.75
CA ALA A 255 -7.81 -0.67 15.61
C ALA A 255 -7.14 -1.76 14.73
N LEU A 256 -7.78 -2.93 14.56
CA LEU A 256 -7.35 -3.97 13.63
C LEU A 256 -7.79 -3.64 12.19
N GLN A 257 -9.05 -3.26 11.96
CA GLN A 257 -9.54 -2.82 10.64
C GLN A 257 -8.72 -1.67 10.08
N GLU A 258 -8.52 -0.60 10.86
CA GLU A 258 -7.71 0.55 10.42
C GLU A 258 -6.25 0.17 10.13
N LEU A 259 -5.68 -0.82 10.84
CA LEU A 259 -4.35 -1.36 10.51
C LEU A 259 -4.37 -2.21 9.23
N GLU A 260 -5.46 -2.88 8.90
CA GLU A 260 -5.60 -3.67 7.68
C GLU A 260 -5.74 -2.77 6.44
N VAL A 261 -6.51 -1.69 6.53
CA VAL A 261 -6.50 -0.59 5.54
C VAL A 261 -5.07 -0.08 5.32
N VAL A 262 -4.37 0.37 6.36
CA VAL A 262 -2.99 0.90 6.23
C VAL A 262 -2.02 -0.14 5.66
N LYS A 263 -2.16 -1.43 6.02
CA LYS A 263 -1.36 -2.52 5.43
C LYS A 263 -1.65 -2.70 3.95
N ALA A 264 -2.89 -2.60 3.50
CA ALA A 264 -3.24 -2.74 2.08
C ALA A 264 -2.51 -1.66 1.27
N TRP A 265 -2.62 -0.40 1.67
CA TRP A 265 -1.93 0.73 1.06
C TRP A 265 -0.39 0.54 1.05
N SER A 266 0.20 0.01 2.13
CA SER A 266 1.65 -0.31 2.18
C SER A 266 2.11 -1.40 1.18
N GLN A 267 1.18 -2.22 0.66
CA GLN A 267 1.47 -3.33 -0.24
C GLN A 267 1.30 -2.99 -1.72
N HIS A 268 0.53 -1.95 -2.06
CA HIS A 268 0.31 -1.54 -3.45
C HIS A 268 1.62 -1.22 -4.21
N PRO A 269 2.58 -0.44 -3.65
CA PRO A 269 3.89 -0.24 -4.30
C PRO A 269 4.72 -1.54 -4.45
N ARG A 270 4.62 -2.45 -3.46
CA ARG A 270 5.36 -3.73 -3.48
C ARG A 270 4.83 -4.72 -4.51
N ARG A 271 3.52 -4.76 -4.75
CA ARG A 271 2.93 -5.57 -5.84
C ARG A 271 3.48 -5.14 -7.21
N LYS A 272 3.70 -3.85 -7.42
CA LYS A 272 4.27 -3.32 -8.68
C LYS A 272 5.71 -3.72 -8.93
N MET A 273 6.61 -3.64 -7.93
CA MET A 273 8.00 -4.08 -8.13
C MET A 273 8.09 -5.55 -8.58
N LEU A 274 7.14 -6.39 -8.17
CA LEU A 274 7.04 -7.80 -8.57
C LEU A 274 6.34 -8.01 -9.93
N GLN A 275 5.56 -7.05 -10.42
CA GLN A 275 4.90 -7.12 -11.75
C GLN A 275 5.74 -6.43 -12.84
N GLY A 276 6.31 -5.25 -12.59
CA GLY A 276 7.20 -4.55 -13.53
C GLY A 276 8.44 -5.37 -13.88
N ALA A 277 9.09 -5.99 -12.87
CA ALA A 277 10.18 -6.92 -13.09
C ALA A 277 9.78 -8.18 -13.90
N ARG A 278 8.49 -8.47 -14.04
CA ARG A 278 7.96 -9.61 -14.80
C ARG A 278 7.56 -9.25 -16.24
N THR A 279 7.26 -7.98 -16.50
CA THR A 279 6.99 -7.46 -17.85
C THR A 279 8.25 -6.92 -18.54
N GLU A 280 9.19 -6.34 -17.80
CA GLU A 280 10.47 -5.86 -18.35
C GLU A 280 11.42 -7.01 -18.73
N ALA A 281 11.32 -8.17 -18.06
CA ALA A 281 12.11 -9.37 -18.37
C ALA A 281 11.81 -10.02 -19.74
N MET A 282 10.82 -9.53 -20.51
CA MET A 282 10.39 -10.13 -21.78
C MET A 282 10.74 -9.31 -23.04
N ARG A 283 11.46 -8.17 -22.91
CA ARG A 283 12.02 -7.44 -24.07
C ARG A 283 13.41 -6.86 -23.77
N LEU A 284 14.42 -7.70 -23.92
CA LEU A 284 15.75 -7.25 -24.33
C LEU A 284 15.77 -7.06 -25.86
N PRO A 285 16.27 -5.91 -26.32
CA PRO A 285 17.26 -5.88 -27.40
C PRO A 285 18.63 -5.51 -26.82
N GLU A 286 19.69 -6.10 -27.37
CA GLU A 286 21.08 -5.84 -26.97
C GLU A 286 21.56 -4.41 -27.36
N PRO A 287 22.61 -3.89 -26.69
CA PRO A 287 22.90 -2.46 -26.66
C PRO A 287 23.77 -1.98 -27.82
N GLN A 288 23.61 -0.70 -28.19
CA GLN A 288 24.61 0.04 -28.96
C GLN A 288 24.91 1.41 -28.33
N SER A 289 26.14 1.51 -27.81
CA SER A 289 27.07 2.65 -27.98
C SER A 289 26.72 4.04 -27.42
N LEU A 290 27.62 4.52 -26.53
CA LEU A 290 27.90 5.94 -26.19
C LEU A 290 26.79 6.63 -25.36
N THR A 291 27.07 7.53 -24.40
CA THR A 291 28.25 8.40 -24.23
C THR A 291 28.49 8.69 -22.74
N ALA A 292 29.71 9.06 -22.34
CA ALA A 292 30.02 9.48 -20.97
C ALA A 292 29.73 10.97 -20.73
N GLN A 293 29.09 11.34 -19.60
CA GLN A 293 29.54 12.43 -18.71
C GLN A 293 28.72 12.59 -17.42
N CYS A 294 29.41 13.07 -16.38
CA CYS A 294 28.91 13.57 -15.08
C CYS A 294 28.24 12.53 -14.14
N PHE A 295 28.40 12.58 -12.81
CA PHE A 295 28.86 13.68 -11.94
C PHE A 295 30.00 13.30 -11.00
N ARG A 296 30.82 14.30 -10.64
CA ARG A 296 31.50 14.34 -9.33
C ARG A 296 30.53 14.94 -8.30
N CYS A 297 30.37 14.31 -7.15
CA CYS A 297 30.31 15.05 -5.88
C CYS A 297 30.73 14.14 -4.72
N SER A 298 31.31 14.72 -3.67
CA SER A 298 32.19 14.00 -2.74
C SER A 298 31.73 14.02 -1.28
N THR A 299 32.15 12.99 -0.54
CA THR A 299 32.45 13.04 0.91
C THR A 299 31.39 13.55 1.88
N SER A 300 30.60 12.64 2.47
CA SER A 300 30.06 12.81 3.84
C SER A 300 29.58 11.52 4.55
N LEU A 301 30.11 10.33 4.23
CA LEU A 301 29.77 9.06 4.93
C LEU A 301 30.86 8.59 5.92
N ARG A 302 31.36 9.50 6.77
CA ARG A 302 32.28 9.17 7.89
C ARG A 302 31.68 9.40 9.28
N SER A 303 30.36 9.61 9.36
CA SER A 303 29.64 10.05 10.59
C SER A 303 28.77 8.96 11.26
N LEU A 304 28.61 7.78 10.65
CA LEU A 304 27.66 6.74 11.11
C LEU A 304 28.35 5.44 11.58
N TYR A 305 29.47 5.54 12.31
CA TYR A 305 30.15 4.37 12.87
C TYR A 305 30.33 4.37 14.41
N ASN A 306 29.94 5.44 15.11
CA ASN A 306 30.25 5.62 16.54
C ASN A 306 29.05 5.50 17.50
N PHE A 307 27.92 4.89 17.10
CA PHE A 307 26.70 4.84 17.95
C PHE A 307 26.12 3.44 18.27
N LEU A 308 26.74 2.34 17.80
CA LEU A 308 26.20 0.98 18.03
C LEU A 308 27.18 -0.02 18.69
N ALA A 309 28.38 0.42 19.06
CA ALA A 309 29.39 -0.42 19.73
C ALA A 309 29.45 -0.14 21.25
N GLY A 310 28.35 -0.38 21.97
CA GLY A 310 28.31 0.00 23.40
C GLY A 310 27.13 -0.48 24.22
N ARG A 311 26.85 -1.79 24.29
CA ARG A 311 26.10 -2.39 25.43
C ARG A 311 26.17 -3.92 25.50
N THR A 312 27.20 -4.43 26.16
CA THR A 312 27.16 -5.76 26.79
C THR A 312 26.47 -5.65 28.14
N ALA A 313 25.38 -6.39 28.35
CA ALA A 313 24.78 -6.58 29.67
C ALA A 313 24.12 -7.97 29.75
N THR A 314 24.60 -8.77 30.69
CA THR A 314 24.12 -10.12 30.98
C THR A 314 22.72 -10.10 31.62
N LEU A 315 21.82 -10.99 31.18
CA LEU A 315 20.63 -11.34 31.96
C LEU A 315 20.54 -12.86 32.14
N ARG A 316 20.50 -13.26 33.41
CA ARG A 316 20.38 -14.61 33.94
C ARG A 316 18.90 -14.91 34.19
N CYS A 317 18.39 -16.02 33.66
CA CYS A 317 17.21 -16.72 34.19
C CYS A 317 17.42 -18.23 34.04
N GLY A 318 16.99 -19.02 35.03
CA GLY A 318 17.31 -20.45 35.13
C GLY A 318 16.10 -21.38 34.94
N LEU A 319 16.42 -22.64 34.58
CA LEU A 319 15.89 -23.91 35.14
C LEU A 319 14.54 -23.78 35.90
N HIS A 320 13.41 -24.41 35.51
CA HIS A 320 13.14 -25.83 35.23
C HIS A 320 11.65 -25.99 34.76
N GLN A 321 11.09 -27.12 34.25
CA GLN A 321 11.58 -28.46 33.87
C GLN A 321 10.62 -29.14 32.85
N LYS A 322 11.13 -30.12 32.07
CA LYS A 322 10.47 -31.33 31.51
C LYS A 322 9.09 -31.24 30.81
N ASN A 323 9.12 -31.43 29.49
CA ASN A 323 8.64 -32.72 28.93
C ASN A 323 9.36 -33.03 27.58
N PRO A 324 10.01 -34.20 27.39
CA PRO A 324 10.80 -34.48 26.20
C PRO A 324 10.03 -35.31 25.17
N LEU A 325 9.28 -34.67 24.27
CA LEU A 325 8.78 -35.35 23.06
C LEU A 325 9.87 -35.38 21.99
N ARG A 326 10.38 -36.60 21.77
CA ARG A 326 11.51 -36.95 20.91
C ARG A 326 11.16 -36.81 19.43
N HIS A 327 11.20 -35.59 18.90
CA HIS A 327 11.34 -35.40 17.46
C HIS A 327 12.80 -35.68 17.04
N PRO A 328 13.04 -36.29 15.87
CA PRO A 328 14.40 -36.54 15.40
C PRO A 328 15.14 -35.21 15.20
N LYS A 329 16.47 -35.24 15.26
CA LYS A 329 17.33 -34.10 14.88
C LYS A 329 16.96 -33.65 13.46
N GLU A 330 16.06 -32.69 13.32
CA GLU A 330 16.09 -31.79 12.17
C GLU A 330 17.44 -31.10 12.26
N GLN A 331 18.35 -31.54 11.40
CA GLN A 331 19.54 -30.78 11.08
C GLN A 331 19.03 -29.38 10.74
N ALA A 332 19.38 -28.40 11.56
CA ALA A 332 19.04 -27.02 11.27
C ALA A 332 19.65 -26.73 9.89
N GLN A 333 18.79 -26.69 8.87
CA GLN A 333 19.14 -26.22 7.55
C GLN A 333 19.39 -24.73 7.72
N GLN A 334 20.60 -24.40 8.18
CA GLN A 334 21.12 -23.05 8.26
C GLN A 334 20.94 -22.50 6.86
N VAL A 335 19.98 -21.59 6.70
CA VAL A 335 19.78 -20.87 5.45
C VAL A 335 21.12 -20.25 5.13
N PRO A 336 21.76 -20.59 4.00
CA PRO A 336 23.11 -20.13 3.74
C PRO A 336 23.13 -18.61 3.73
N ASP A 337 23.99 -18.00 4.54
CA ASP A 337 24.07 -16.55 4.65
C ASP A 337 24.76 -15.98 3.39
N VAL A 338 23.92 -15.61 2.42
CA VAL A 338 24.32 -15.02 1.15
C VAL A 338 25.07 -13.70 1.36
N ALA A 339 24.73 -12.93 2.40
CA ALA A 339 25.41 -11.67 2.70
C ALA A 339 26.83 -11.92 3.23
N LEU A 340 27.00 -12.88 4.14
CA LEU A 340 28.33 -13.29 4.61
C LEU A 340 29.22 -13.79 3.46
N GLN A 341 28.69 -14.62 2.57
CA GLN A 341 29.46 -15.11 1.42
C GLN A 341 29.81 -13.99 0.43
N PHE A 342 28.93 -13.00 0.22
CA PHE A 342 29.24 -11.82 -0.58
C PHE A 342 30.41 -11.03 0.01
N PHE A 343 30.43 -10.78 1.33
CA PHE A 343 31.55 -10.09 1.98
C PHE A 343 32.86 -10.88 1.90
N LEU A 344 32.81 -12.21 2.02
CA LEU A 344 33.99 -13.07 1.87
C LEU A 344 34.54 -13.04 0.43
N ALA A 345 33.67 -13.09 -0.58
CA ALA A 345 34.05 -12.93 -1.99
C ALA A 345 34.69 -11.55 -2.26
N GLN A 346 34.08 -10.48 -1.74
CA GLN A 346 34.63 -9.13 -1.85
C GLN A 346 36.03 -9.01 -1.19
N ALA A 347 36.22 -9.59 -0.01
CA ALA A 347 37.51 -9.60 0.68
C ALA A 347 38.59 -10.39 -0.08
N ARG A 348 38.23 -11.51 -0.72
CA ARG A 348 39.15 -12.30 -1.57
C ARG A 348 39.61 -11.48 -2.78
N ARG A 349 38.70 -10.84 -3.51
CA ARG A 349 39.04 -10.00 -4.67
C ARG A 349 39.88 -8.78 -4.27
N GLN A 350 39.60 -8.17 -3.12
CA GLN A 350 40.39 -7.07 -2.59
C GLN A 350 41.84 -7.50 -2.30
N ARG A 351 42.02 -8.69 -1.71
CA ARG A 351 43.36 -9.26 -1.46
C ARG A 351 44.11 -9.60 -2.75
N LEU A 352 43.42 -10.13 -3.76
CA LEU A 352 44.00 -10.46 -5.06
C LEU A 352 44.54 -9.19 -5.76
N ARG A 353 43.76 -8.11 -5.77
CA ARG A 353 44.18 -6.77 -6.24
C ARG A 353 45.45 -6.28 -5.55
N GLU A 354 45.51 -6.40 -4.23
CA GLU A 354 46.67 -5.98 -3.45
C GLU A 354 47.91 -6.82 -3.79
N GLN A 355 47.75 -8.14 -3.99
CA GLN A 355 48.82 -9.03 -4.44
C GLN A 355 49.32 -8.66 -5.83
N HIS A 356 48.42 -8.42 -6.80
CA HIS A 356 48.79 -7.99 -8.15
C HIS A 356 49.49 -6.62 -8.16
N GLN A 357 49.03 -5.66 -7.36
CA GLN A 357 49.69 -4.35 -7.22
C GLN A 357 51.09 -4.46 -6.62
N ILE A 358 51.32 -5.33 -5.64
CA ILE A 358 52.65 -5.59 -5.09
C ILE A 358 53.56 -6.22 -6.14
N TRP A 359 53.08 -7.27 -6.82
CA TRP A 359 53.83 -7.98 -7.85
C TRP A 359 54.24 -7.07 -9.02
N ILE A 360 53.32 -6.24 -9.54
CA ILE A 360 53.62 -5.27 -10.61
C ILE A 360 54.70 -4.28 -10.16
N ARG A 361 54.65 -3.78 -8.91
CA ARG A 361 55.68 -2.87 -8.36
C ARG A 361 57.04 -3.54 -8.20
N GLU A 362 57.09 -4.82 -7.82
CA GLU A 362 58.33 -5.58 -7.74
C GLU A 362 58.92 -5.84 -9.12
N LYS A 363 58.09 -6.17 -10.12
CA LYS A 363 58.53 -6.32 -11.51
C LYS A 363 59.06 -5.02 -12.10
N LEU A 364 58.42 -3.88 -11.83
CA LEU A 364 58.91 -2.54 -12.24
C LEU A 364 60.31 -2.26 -11.67
N LYS A 365 60.50 -2.42 -10.34
CA LYS A 365 61.82 -2.24 -9.69
C LYS A 365 62.91 -3.13 -10.30
N HIS A 366 62.58 -4.36 -10.66
CA HIS A 366 63.52 -5.28 -11.32
C HIS A 366 63.82 -4.94 -12.79
N LEU A 367 63.02 -4.09 -13.43
CA LEU A 367 63.31 -3.54 -14.76
C LEU A 367 64.16 -2.28 -14.64
N GLU A 368 63.82 -1.37 -13.72
CA GLU A 368 64.62 -0.18 -13.38
C GLU A 368 66.08 -0.56 -13.03
N GLN A 369 66.27 -1.54 -12.13
CA GLN A 369 67.60 -2.06 -11.75
C GLN A 369 68.40 -2.68 -12.91
N LYS A 370 67.73 -3.12 -13.98
CA LYS A 370 68.41 -3.67 -15.17
C LYS A 370 68.80 -2.57 -16.17
N GLU A 371 68.10 -1.44 -16.17
CA GLU A 371 68.44 -0.26 -16.97
C GLU A 371 69.68 0.42 -16.37
N GLU A 372 69.73 0.63 -15.05
CA GLU A 372 70.90 1.19 -14.34
C GLU A 372 72.18 0.37 -14.58
N VAL A 373 72.11 -0.97 -14.46
CA VAL A 373 73.27 -1.87 -14.67
C VAL A 373 73.71 -1.94 -16.14
N ALA A 374 72.82 -1.64 -17.09
CA ALA A 374 73.15 -1.58 -18.52
C ALA A 374 73.82 -0.24 -18.89
N ASP A 375 73.30 0.88 -18.40
CA ASP A 375 73.89 2.21 -18.62
C ASP A 375 75.31 2.33 -18.03
N ASP A 376 75.61 1.64 -16.93
CA ASP A 376 76.98 1.62 -16.37
C ASP A 376 77.99 0.80 -17.17
N GLN A 377 77.55 -0.09 -18.07
CA GLN A 377 78.44 -0.89 -18.94
C GLN A 377 78.64 -0.27 -20.33
N ILE A 378 77.83 0.73 -20.71
CA ILE A 378 77.79 1.29 -22.08
C ILE A 378 78.14 2.78 -22.02
N LYS A 379 79.41 3.10 -21.74
CA LYS A 379 79.92 4.49 -21.69
C LYS A 379 80.83 4.90 -22.86
N ASP A 380 81.07 4.01 -23.84
CA ASP A 380 82.14 4.16 -24.84
C ASP A 380 81.71 4.18 -26.33
N LEU A 381 80.41 4.06 -26.68
CA LEU A 381 79.97 4.01 -28.10
C LEU A 381 78.68 4.80 -28.40
N VAL A 382 78.85 6.06 -28.80
CA VAL A 382 77.75 6.99 -29.13
C VAL A 382 77.49 7.05 -30.63
N THR A 383 76.32 6.56 -31.09
CA THR A 383 75.45 7.16 -32.15
C THR A 383 74.23 6.28 -32.51
N GLU A 384 74.30 4.96 -32.37
CA GLU A 384 73.14 4.05 -32.55
C GLU A 384 72.32 3.84 -31.25
N GLU A 385 72.71 4.55 -30.19
CA GLU A 385 72.33 4.29 -28.80
C GLU A 385 70.87 4.69 -28.48
N GLU A 386 70.41 5.83 -29.00
CA GLU A 386 69.08 6.39 -28.70
C GLU A 386 67.94 5.49 -29.21
N ALA A 387 68.04 5.01 -30.46
CA ALA A 387 67.06 4.10 -31.06
C ALA A 387 67.03 2.72 -30.36
N CYS A 388 68.15 2.30 -29.75
CA CYS A 388 68.19 1.11 -28.90
C CYS A 388 67.53 1.35 -27.53
N LYS A 389 67.77 2.50 -26.90
CA LYS A 389 67.15 2.88 -25.62
C LYS A 389 65.63 3.08 -25.73
N GLU A 390 65.14 3.72 -26.79
CA GLU A 390 63.70 3.81 -27.05
C GLU A 390 63.05 2.44 -27.27
N ARG A 391 63.72 1.53 -28.01
CA ARG A 391 63.23 0.16 -28.22
C ARG A 391 63.18 -0.65 -26.93
N GLN A 392 64.12 -0.44 -26.00
CA GLN A 392 64.12 -1.06 -24.68
C GLN A 392 62.98 -0.53 -23.81
N ARG A 393 62.75 0.79 -23.77
CA ARG A 393 61.62 1.41 -23.05
C ARG A 393 60.28 0.90 -23.56
N TRP A 394 60.09 0.84 -24.88
CA TRP A 394 58.88 0.27 -25.48
C TRP A 394 58.66 -1.20 -25.09
N GLN A 395 59.74 -2.01 -24.98
CA GLN A 395 59.65 -3.39 -24.50
C GLN A 395 59.30 -3.49 -23.01
N GLN A 396 59.85 -2.60 -22.16
CA GLN A 396 59.46 -2.51 -20.75
C GLN A 396 57.98 -2.13 -20.61
N GLU A 397 57.52 -1.09 -21.30
CA GLU A 397 56.12 -0.65 -21.30
C GLU A 397 55.17 -1.76 -21.76
N GLN A 398 55.50 -2.47 -22.84
CA GLN A 398 54.71 -3.63 -23.28
C GLN A 398 54.68 -4.77 -22.25
N MET A 399 55.78 -5.05 -21.54
CA MET A 399 55.77 -6.05 -20.46
C MET A 399 54.91 -5.61 -19.27
N VAL A 400 54.95 -4.33 -18.89
CA VAL A 400 54.13 -3.79 -17.79
C VAL A 400 52.64 -3.84 -18.15
N LEU A 401 52.27 -3.44 -19.36
CA LEU A 401 50.90 -3.55 -19.87
C LEU A 401 50.42 -5.00 -19.93
N ARG A 402 51.30 -5.93 -20.34
CA ARG A 402 51.00 -7.37 -20.33
C ARG A 402 50.73 -7.88 -18.91
N PHE A 403 51.56 -7.54 -17.93
CA PHE A 403 51.36 -7.93 -16.53
C PHE A 403 50.08 -7.32 -15.93
N GLN A 404 49.68 -6.11 -16.35
CA GLN A 404 48.40 -5.51 -15.97
C GLN A 404 47.21 -6.24 -16.59
N LEU A 405 47.29 -6.66 -17.86
CA LEU A 405 46.24 -7.42 -18.53
C LEU A 405 46.07 -8.82 -17.93
N GLU A 406 47.17 -9.53 -17.65
CA GLU A 406 47.15 -10.84 -16.99
C GLU A 406 46.51 -10.73 -15.58
N ALA A 407 46.89 -9.73 -14.78
CA ALA A 407 46.29 -9.45 -13.48
C ALA A 407 44.79 -9.11 -13.53
N LEU A 408 44.36 -8.28 -14.49
CA LEU A 408 42.95 -7.91 -14.67
C LEU A 408 42.10 -9.10 -15.16
N GLN A 409 42.68 -10.00 -15.95
CA GLN A 409 42.01 -11.22 -16.40
C GLN A 409 41.77 -12.18 -15.23
N GLU A 410 42.77 -12.42 -14.39
CA GLU A 410 42.60 -13.26 -13.18
C GLU A 410 41.61 -12.67 -12.18
N GLU A 411 41.57 -11.33 -12.03
CA GLU A 411 40.55 -10.65 -11.22
C GLU A 411 39.13 -10.83 -11.78
N ARG A 412 38.96 -10.73 -13.11
CA ARG A 412 37.68 -10.96 -13.79
C ARG A 412 37.22 -12.41 -13.60
N ASP A 413 38.10 -13.37 -13.90
CA ASP A 413 37.78 -14.79 -13.85
C ASP A 413 37.41 -15.23 -12.42
N THR A 414 38.08 -14.65 -11.41
CA THR A 414 37.70 -14.81 -9.98
C THR A 414 36.34 -14.18 -9.68
N ALA A 415 36.04 -12.99 -10.21
CA ALA A 415 34.75 -12.33 -10.01
C ALA A 415 33.58 -13.06 -10.68
N GLU A 416 33.79 -13.67 -11.85
CA GLU A 416 32.81 -14.51 -12.54
C GLU A 416 32.52 -15.80 -11.75
N GLN A 417 33.56 -16.45 -11.20
CA GLN A 417 33.42 -17.62 -10.33
C GLN A 417 32.68 -17.29 -9.02
N ASP A 418 33.03 -16.18 -8.35
CA ASP A 418 32.33 -15.70 -7.17
C ASP A 418 30.85 -15.40 -7.46
N LEU A 419 30.55 -14.78 -8.62
CA LEU A 419 29.18 -14.45 -9.02
C LEU A 419 28.34 -15.72 -9.27
N ALA A 420 28.90 -16.71 -9.98
CA ALA A 420 28.25 -18.00 -10.19
C ALA A 420 27.94 -18.72 -8.87
N ALA A 421 28.91 -18.77 -7.95
CA ALA A 421 28.74 -19.37 -6.63
C ALA A 421 27.68 -18.65 -5.78
N LEU A 422 27.63 -17.31 -5.82
CA LEU A 422 26.62 -16.51 -5.13
C LEU A 422 25.22 -16.70 -5.72
N TYR A 423 25.11 -16.83 -7.05
CA TYR A 423 23.85 -17.10 -7.73
C TYR A 423 23.30 -18.49 -7.36
N ASP A 424 24.13 -19.53 -7.42
CA ASP A 424 23.73 -20.89 -7.01
C ASP A 424 23.30 -20.93 -5.54
N LEU A 425 24.04 -20.23 -4.66
CA LEU A 425 23.70 -20.14 -3.25
C LEU A 425 22.36 -19.42 -3.02
N HIS A 426 22.10 -18.32 -3.74
CA HIS A 426 20.82 -17.63 -3.70
C HIS A 426 19.67 -18.51 -4.19
N VAL A 427 19.85 -19.23 -5.31
CA VAL A 427 18.86 -20.18 -5.84
C VAL A 427 18.56 -21.27 -4.82
N GLN A 428 19.57 -21.81 -4.14
CA GLN A 428 19.38 -22.80 -3.07
C GLN A 428 18.65 -22.23 -1.85
N ALA A 429 19.04 -21.04 -1.38
CA ALA A 429 18.40 -20.37 -0.25
C ALA A 429 16.92 -20.05 -0.53
N THR A 430 16.61 -19.49 -1.70
CA THR A 430 15.24 -19.19 -2.14
C THR A 430 14.42 -20.48 -2.27
N ARG A 431 14.98 -21.55 -2.86
CA ARG A 431 14.31 -22.87 -2.90
C ARG A 431 14.02 -23.39 -1.50
N ALA A 432 14.96 -23.32 -0.57
CA ALA A 432 14.77 -23.77 0.81
C ALA A 432 13.66 -22.97 1.53
N GLN A 433 13.62 -21.65 1.35
CA GLN A 433 12.56 -20.78 1.86
C GLN A 433 11.18 -21.19 1.29
N THR A 434 11.05 -21.39 -0.03
CA THR A 434 9.80 -21.85 -0.64
C THR A 434 9.34 -23.20 -0.08
N HIS A 435 10.24 -24.17 0.08
CA HIS A 435 9.91 -25.47 0.69
C HIS A 435 9.46 -25.33 2.15
N HIS A 436 10.10 -24.45 2.94
CA HIS A 436 9.70 -24.18 4.32
C HIS A 436 8.30 -23.56 4.39
N VAL A 437 8.03 -22.52 3.60
CA VAL A 437 6.71 -21.86 3.53
C VAL A 437 5.61 -22.86 3.12
N LEU A 438 5.86 -23.69 2.09
CA LEU A 438 4.91 -24.72 1.68
C LEU A 438 4.68 -25.79 2.76
N ARG A 439 5.71 -26.15 3.54
CA ARG A 439 5.57 -27.08 4.67
C ARG A 439 4.70 -26.47 5.78
N VAL A 440 4.93 -25.21 6.12
CA VAL A 440 4.11 -24.47 7.11
C VAL A 440 2.66 -24.35 6.63
N PHE A 441 2.43 -24.02 5.36
CA PHE A 441 1.08 -23.91 4.80
C PHE A 441 0.32 -25.24 4.84
N ARG A 442 0.97 -26.35 4.45
CA ARG A 442 0.36 -27.70 4.53
C ARG A 442 0.03 -28.11 5.97
N ALA A 443 0.92 -27.81 6.93
CA ALA A 443 0.67 -28.09 8.34
C ALA A 443 -0.49 -27.26 8.91
N TRP A 444 -0.56 -25.98 8.53
CA TRP A 444 -1.67 -25.10 8.89
C TRP A 444 -3.00 -25.56 8.28
N GLN A 445 -3.01 -25.93 6.99
CA GLN A 445 -4.18 -26.47 6.31
C GLN A 445 -4.72 -27.73 7.01
N GLY A 446 -3.85 -28.70 7.32
CA GLY A 446 -4.26 -29.92 8.03
C GLY A 446 -4.86 -29.65 9.41
N GLN A 447 -4.34 -28.66 10.16
CA GLN A 447 -4.93 -28.25 11.44
C GLN A 447 -6.32 -27.58 11.28
N TRP A 448 -6.57 -26.88 10.17
CA TRP A 448 -7.89 -26.32 9.87
C TRP A 448 -8.88 -27.39 9.43
N GLU A 449 -8.47 -28.34 8.60
CA GLU A 449 -9.27 -29.50 8.21
C GLU A 449 -9.67 -30.33 9.44
N GLU A 450 -8.73 -30.62 10.35
CA GLU A 450 -9.01 -31.32 11.61
C GLU A 450 -9.99 -30.53 12.51
N ARG A 451 -9.80 -29.21 12.65
CA ARG A 451 -10.73 -28.36 13.42
C ARG A 451 -12.12 -28.34 12.80
N ALA A 452 -12.23 -28.16 11.49
CA ALA A 452 -13.51 -28.17 10.78
C ALA A 452 -14.24 -29.49 11.00
N MET A 453 -13.59 -30.63 10.75
CA MET A 453 -14.14 -31.98 10.94
C MET A 453 -14.58 -32.23 12.39
N THR A 454 -13.80 -31.80 13.39
CA THR A 454 -14.20 -31.94 14.80
C THR A 454 -15.36 -31.03 15.19
N THR A 455 -15.48 -29.82 14.62
CA THR A 455 -16.65 -28.94 14.85
C THR A 455 -17.90 -29.46 14.17
N GLU A 456 -17.80 -29.93 12.93
CA GLU A 456 -18.91 -30.51 12.17
C GLU A 456 -19.42 -31.78 12.86
N HIS A 457 -18.51 -32.69 13.26
CA HIS A 457 -18.88 -33.88 14.01
C HIS A 457 -19.63 -33.54 15.31
N ARG A 458 -19.16 -32.56 16.08
CA ARG A 458 -19.87 -32.08 17.29
C ARG A 458 -21.26 -31.54 16.96
N HIS A 459 -21.41 -30.74 15.91
CA HIS A 459 -22.72 -30.20 15.51
C HIS A 459 -23.67 -31.32 15.07
N CYS A 460 -23.20 -32.28 14.27
CA CYS A 460 -23.98 -33.44 13.85
C CYS A 460 -24.40 -34.32 15.05
N SER A 461 -23.51 -34.55 16.02
CA SER A 461 -23.86 -35.28 17.25
C SER A 461 -24.89 -34.54 18.11
N LEU A 462 -24.79 -33.22 18.25
CA LEU A 462 -25.77 -32.41 18.99
C LEU A 462 -27.14 -32.42 18.29
N LEU A 463 -27.17 -32.26 16.97
CA LEU A 463 -28.40 -32.34 16.19
C LEU A 463 -29.05 -33.72 16.27
N ALA A 464 -28.26 -34.80 16.23
CA ALA A 464 -28.77 -36.16 16.42
C ALA A 464 -29.41 -36.35 17.81
N GLY A 465 -28.76 -35.86 18.87
CA GLY A 465 -29.31 -35.91 20.23
C GLY A 465 -30.62 -35.13 20.38
N ILE A 466 -30.70 -33.91 19.83
CA ILE A 466 -31.94 -33.09 19.84
C ILE A 466 -33.06 -33.78 19.07
N LEU A 467 -32.76 -34.43 17.95
CA LEU A 467 -33.74 -35.20 17.17
C LEU A 467 -34.24 -36.43 17.94
N GLU A 468 -33.35 -37.15 18.62
CA GLU A 468 -33.71 -38.30 19.46
C GLU A 468 -34.59 -37.88 20.65
N GLU A 469 -34.24 -36.79 21.35
CA GLU A 469 -35.07 -36.18 22.40
C GLU A 469 -36.45 -35.75 21.86
N ALA A 470 -36.51 -35.11 20.70
CA ALA A 470 -37.76 -34.67 20.08
C ALA A 470 -38.67 -35.86 19.69
N ILE A 471 -38.09 -36.96 19.18
CA ILE A 471 -38.82 -38.20 18.88
C ILE A 471 -39.36 -38.83 20.17
N ASN A 472 -38.55 -38.93 21.21
CA ASN A 472 -38.96 -39.49 22.51
C ASN A 472 -40.05 -38.65 23.20
N LEU A 473 -40.00 -37.32 23.09
CA LEU A 473 -41.07 -36.44 23.56
C LEU A 473 -42.33 -36.57 22.70
N ALA A 474 -42.21 -36.77 21.39
CA ALA A 474 -43.36 -36.97 20.51
C ALA A 474 -44.09 -38.30 20.80
N THR A 475 -43.37 -39.40 21.05
CA THR A 475 -43.97 -40.69 21.42
C THR A 475 -44.64 -40.62 22.79
N GLN A 476 -43.99 -40.04 23.81
CA GLN A 476 -44.60 -39.82 25.12
C GLN A 476 -45.88 -38.97 25.03
N ASN A 477 -45.89 -37.91 24.21
CA ASN A 477 -47.09 -37.11 23.99
C ASN A 477 -48.21 -37.91 23.31
N GLN A 478 -47.91 -38.81 22.37
CA GLN A 478 -48.92 -39.69 21.77
C GLN A 478 -49.49 -40.69 22.79
N GLU A 479 -48.67 -41.27 23.67
CA GLU A 479 -49.13 -42.15 24.75
C GLU A 479 -50.03 -41.40 25.74
N LEU A 480 -49.64 -40.19 26.16
CA LEU A 480 -50.46 -39.35 27.04
C LEU A 480 -51.78 -38.94 26.39
N LEU A 481 -51.81 -38.67 25.08
CA LEU A 481 -53.04 -38.40 24.33
C LEU A 481 -53.96 -39.62 24.29
N ALA A 482 -53.42 -40.83 24.07
CA ALA A 482 -54.19 -42.07 24.10
C ALA A 482 -54.77 -42.36 25.50
N GLN A 483 -53.98 -42.18 26.56
CA GLN A 483 -54.46 -42.32 27.94
C GLN A 483 -55.57 -41.30 28.27
N ASN A 484 -55.42 -40.03 27.85
CA ASN A 484 -56.45 -39.01 28.03
C ASN A 484 -57.75 -39.34 27.27
N GLN A 485 -57.67 -39.98 26.10
CA GLN A 485 -58.86 -40.44 25.38
C GLN A 485 -59.56 -41.60 26.11
N GLN A 486 -58.81 -42.57 26.63
CA GLN A 486 -59.37 -43.66 27.43
C GLN A 486 -60.04 -43.17 28.72
N LEU A 487 -59.41 -42.24 29.44
CA LEU A 487 -59.98 -41.63 30.66
C LEU A 487 -61.28 -40.85 30.37
N ARG A 488 -61.40 -40.23 29.20
CA ARG A 488 -62.64 -39.57 28.76
C ARG A 488 -63.75 -40.54 28.37
N GLN A 489 -63.40 -41.73 27.87
CA GLN A 489 -64.36 -42.78 27.49
C GLN A 489 -64.83 -43.63 28.68
N GLY A 490 -64.08 -43.66 29.79
CA GLY A 490 -64.46 -44.33 31.03
C GLY A 490 -65.15 -43.43 32.06
N ALA A 491 -65.58 -42.24 31.66
CA ALA A 491 -66.24 -41.24 32.52
C ALA A 491 -67.72 -40.99 32.15
N ASP A 492 -68.22 -41.71 31.12
CA ASP A 492 -69.64 -41.89 30.79
C ASP A 492 -70.14 -43.24 31.34
#